data_AF-A0A0D0A421-F1
#
_entry.id   AF-A0A0D0A421-F1
#
_cell.length_a   1.000
_cell.length_b   1.000
_cell.length_c   1.000
_cell.angle_alpha   90.00
_cell.angle_beta   90.00
_cell.angle_gamma   90.00
#
_symmetry.space_group_name_H-M   'P 1'
#
loop_
_entity.id
_entity.type
_entity.pdbx_description
1 polymer ?
#
loop_
_entity_poly.entity_id
_entity_poly.type
_entity_poly.pdbx_seq_one_letter_code
_entity_poly.pdbx_strand_id
1 'polypeptide(L)'
;MKFTAIFAALVALAVPRAASVQITSSLVTYSVDYRLSNASLTTVACSNGANGLITKGYTDLGSLPTYPNVSGIPNLVWNSTLCGTCWAVSYPFPNGTVNTVVVTAIDAASDFDLSPQAFGFLAGITGYEAGEVIANVTQLNSSACGL
;
A
#
# COMPACT_ATOMS: atom_id res chain seq x y z
N MET A 1 -29.07 22.95 60.60
CA MET A 1 -28.32 23.29 59.38
C MET A 1 -28.19 22.02 58.55
N LYS A 2 -28.85 21.92 57.39
CA LYS A 2 -28.83 20.73 56.52
C LYS A 2 -27.87 21.00 55.35
N PHE A 3 -26.85 20.16 55.20
CA PHE A 3 -25.86 20.24 54.13
C PHE A 3 -26.42 19.61 52.85
N THR A 4 -26.55 20.40 51.80
CA THR A 4 -26.88 19.93 50.44
C THR A 4 -25.58 19.60 49.72
N ALA A 5 -25.35 18.32 49.42
CA ALA A 5 -24.25 17.87 48.57
C ALA A 5 -24.71 17.87 47.11
N ILE A 6 -24.04 18.66 46.26
CA ILE A 6 -24.24 18.67 44.81
C ILE A 6 -23.25 17.69 44.20
N PHE A 7 -23.76 16.57 43.66
CA PHE A 7 -23.00 15.66 42.79
C PHE A 7 -22.98 16.24 41.38
N ALA A 8 -21.83 16.72 40.92
CA ALA A 8 -21.63 17.10 39.52
C ALA A 8 -21.28 15.84 38.71
N ALA A 9 -22.19 15.42 37.83
CA ALA A 9 -21.98 14.30 36.90
C ALA A 9 -21.09 14.76 35.74
N LEU A 10 -19.87 14.22 35.66
CA LEU A 10 -18.95 14.42 34.53
C LEU A 10 -19.32 13.42 33.42
N VAL A 11 -20.06 13.85 32.40
CA VAL A 11 -20.31 13.04 31.21
C VAL A 11 -19.10 13.18 30.28
N ALA A 12 -18.28 12.14 30.20
CA ALA A 12 -17.19 12.06 29.24
C ALA A 12 -17.76 11.77 27.83
N LEU A 13 -17.79 12.78 26.97
CA LEU A 13 -18.12 12.64 25.55
C LEU A 13 -16.99 11.90 24.84
N ALA A 14 -17.19 10.62 24.54
CA ALA A 14 -16.33 9.86 23.64
C ALA A 14 -16.55 10.38 22.20
N VAL A 15 -15.69 11.27 21.73
CA VAL A 15 -15.70 11.72 20.33
C VAL A 15 -15.05 10.60 19.48
N PRO A 16 -15.75 10.01 18.49
CA PRO A 16 -15.13 9.06 17.59
C PRO A 16 -14.03 9.77 16.79
N ARG A 17 -12.80 9.27 16.91
CA ARG A 17 -11.63 9.78 16.21
C ARG A 17 -11.73 9.29 14.76
N ALA A 18 -12.24 10.13 13.86
CA ALA A 18 -12.21 9.84 12.43
C ALA A 18 -10.75 9.63 12.02
N ALA A 19 -10.41 8.42 11.54
CA ALA A 19 -9.10 8.17 10.97
C ALA A 19 -8.99 8.99 9.69
N SER A 20 -8.14 10.02 9.70
CA SER A 20 -7.85 10.80 8.51
C SER A 20 -7.08 9.91 7.53
N VAL A 21 -7.71 9.56 6.41
CA VAL A 21 -7.03 8.90 5.29
C VAL A 21 -6.02 9.88 4.71
N GLN A 22 -4.73 9.60 4.87
CA GLN A 22 -3.68 10.44 4.29
C GLN A 22 -3.51 10.09 2.82
N ILE A 23 -3.83 11.05 1.96
CA ILE A 23 -3.56 11.00 0.53
C ILE A 23 -2.29 11.80 0.29
N THR A 24 -1.27 11.17 -0.28
CA THR A 24 -0.03 11.84 -0.67
C THR A 24 0.14 11.74 -2.17
N SER A 25 0.67 12.80 -2.79
CA SER A 25 1.11 12.77 -4.18
C SER A 25 2.52 12.21 -4.23
N SER A 26 2.76 11.18 -5.03
CA SER A 26 4.05 10.50 -5.15
C SER A 26 4.40 10.25 -6.62
N LEU A 27 5.71 10.21 -6.90
CA LEU A 27 6.19 9.66 -8.16
C LEU A 27 5.90 8.16 -8.16
N VAL A 28 5.47 7.66 -9.31
CA VAL A 28 5.17 6.24 -9.52
C VAL A 28 5.88 5.77 -10.76
N THR A 29 6.69 4.74 -10.63
CA THR A 29 7.47 4.11 -11.71
C THR A 29 7.10 2.63 -11.84
N TYR A 30 7.90 1.88 -12.60
CA TYR A 30 7.82 0.42 -12.65
C TYR A 30 9.20 -0.24 -12.56
N SER A 31 9.23 -1.42 -11.94
CA SER A 31 10.40 -2.30 -11.96
C SER A 31 10.09 -3.59 -12.70
N VAL A 32 10.94 -3.87 -13.68
CA VAL A 32 10.82 -5.06 -14.50
C VAL A 32 11.13 -6.36 -13.75
N ASP A 33 11.72 -6.27 -12.56
CA ASP A 33 12.00 -7.43 -11.70
C ASP A 33 10.72 -8.03 -11.10
N TYR A 34 9.65 -7.21 -11.01
CA TYR A 34 8.35 -7.66 -10.51
C TYR A 34 7.45 -8.29 -11.59
N ARG A 35 7.95 -8.44 -12.83
CA ARG A 35 7.12 -8.86 -13.97
C ARG A 35 6.73 -10.34 -13.96
N LEU A 36 7.51 -11.20 -13.30
CA LEU A 36 7.38 -12.66 -13.38
C LEU A 36 6.74 -13.20 -12.09
N SER A 37 5.71 -14.02 -12.24
CA SER A 37 5.01 -14.62 -11.09
C SER A 37 5.92 -15.55 -10.29
N ASN A 38 6.85 -16.24 -10.94
CA ASN A 38 7.78 -17.15 -10.29
C ASN A 38 9.04 -16.44 -9.72
N ALA A 39 9.07 -15.10 -9.71
CA ALA A 39 10.15 -14.37 -9.04
C ALA A 39 10.08 -14.61 -7.52
N SER A 40 11.18 -15.09 -6.95
CA SER A 40 11.25 -15.51 -5.54
C SER A 40 11.09 -14.33 -4.59
N LEU A 41 10.31 -14.50 -3.52
CA LEU A 41 10.24 -13.49 -2.46
C LEU A 41 11.56 -13.33 -1.69
N THR A 42 12.52 -14.24 -1.86
CA THR A 42 13.85 -14.11 -1.24
C THR A 42 14.68 -12.95 -1.79
N THR A 43 14.30 -12.38 -2.95
CA THR A 43 15.04 -11.30 -3.60
C THR A 43 14.57 -9.90 -3.21
N VAL A 44 13.51 -9.79 -2.40
CA VAL A 44 12.92 -8.50 -1.98
C VAL A 44 13.03 -8.29 -0.48
N ALA A 45 12.91 -7.04 -0.03
CA ALA A 45 12.99 -6.68 1.38
C ALA A 45 11.92 -7.38 2.24
N CYS A 46 10.72 -7.65 1.70
CA CYS A 46 9.67 -8.39 2.40
C CYS A 46 9.78 -9.91 2.26
N SER A 47 11.00 -10.41 2.22
CA SER A 47 11.33 -11.84 2.21
C SER A 47 10.88 -12.54 3.51
N ASN A 48 11.78 -12.72 4.46
CA ASN A 48 11.57 -13.47 5.70
C ASN A 48 11.60 -12.55 6.95
N GLY A 49 11.72 -13.16 8.13
CA GLY A 49 11.61 -12.46 9.42
C GLY A 49 10.16 -12.34 9.90
N ALA A 50 9.96 -11.76 11.08
CA ALA A 50 8.65 -11.67 11.73
C ALA A 50 7.56 -10.99 10.88
N ASN A 51 7.95 -10.04 10.01
CA ASN A 51 7.04 -9.30 9.14
C ASN A 51 7.08 -9.75 7.66
N GLY A 52 8.01 -10.64 7.31
CA GLY A 52 8.24 -11.09 5.92
C GLY A 52 7.07 -11.90 5.35
N LEU A 53 6.88 -11.79 4.04
CA LEU A 53 5.82 -12.50 3.31
C LEU A 53 6.07 -14.01 3.25
N ILE A 54 7.33 -14.45 3.26
CA ILE A 54 7.66 -15.89 3.36
C ILE A 54 7.18 -16.47 4.68
N THR A 55 7.36 -15.76 5.79
CA THR A 55 6.87 -16.16 7.11
C THR A 55 5.34 -16.22 7.16
N LYS A 56 4.66 -15.43 6.32
CA LYS A 56 3.21 -15.40 6.15
C LYS A 56 2.69 -16.50 5.19
N GLY A 57 3.57 -17.35 4.65
CA GLY A 57 3.20 -18.51 3.84
C GLY A 57 3.27 -18.30 2.32
N TYR A 58 3.77 -17.16 1.86
CA TYR A 58 3.98 -16.89 0.44
C TYR A 58 5.36 -17.37 -0.03
N THR A 59 5.51 -17.70 -1.31
CA THR A 59 6.77 -18.27 -1.85
C THR A 59 7.41 -17.36 -2.89
N ASP A 60 6.64 -16.99 -3.89
CA ASP A 60 7.02 -16.13 -5.02
C ASP A 60 5.99 -15.00 -5.18
N LEU A 61 6.27 -14.06 -6.07
CA LEU A 61 5.36 -12.94 -6.32
C LEU A 61 3.96 -13.43 -6.71
N GLY A 62 3.86 -14.50 -7.49
CA GLY A 62 2.61 -15.09 -7.98
C GLY A 62 1.74 -15.72 -6.90
N SER A 63 2.33 -16.12 -5.77
CA SER A 63 1.60 -16.62 -4.62
C SER A 63 0.84 -15.54 -3.85
N LEU A 64 1.15 -14.25 -4.08
CA LEU A 64 0.47 -13.13 -3.42
C LEU A 64 -0.94 -12.93 -3.99
N PRO A 65 -1.97 -12.68 -3.16
CA PRO A 65 -3.35 -12.57 -3.63
C PRO A 65 -3.58 -11.45 -4.64
N THR A 66 -2.78 -10.37 -4.56
CA THR A 66 -2.90 -9.22 -5.48
C THR A 66 -2.07 -9.34 -6.73
N TYR A 67 -1.21 -10.36 -6.90
CA TYR A 67 -0.35 -10.46 -8.07
C TYR A 67 -1.17 -10.45 -9.36
N PRO A 68 -0.82 -9.63 -10.38
CA PRO A 68 0.46 -8.93 -10.56
C PRO A 68 0.60 -7.56 -9.87
N ASN A 69 -0.37 -7.13 -9.07
CA ASN A 69 -0.36 -5.81 -8.42
C ASN A 69 0.50 -5.82 -7.14
N VAL A 70 1.80 -5.56 -7.32
CA VAL A 70 2.80 -5.43 -6.27
C VAL A 70 3.62 -4.16 -6.48
N SER A 71 4.26 -3.66 -5.42
CA SER A 71 5.06 -2.44 -5.46
C SER A 71 6.21 -2.47 -4.46
N GLY A 72 7.35 -1.92 -4.85
CA GLY A 72 8.31 -1.34 -3.89
C GLY A 72 7.79 0.01 -3.39
N ILE A 73 8.06 0.38 -2.14
CA ILE A 73 7.58 1.65 -1.57
C ILE A 73 8.67 2.36 -0.73
N PRO A 74 8.52 3.69 -0.49
CA PRO A 74 9.41 4.44 0.40
C PRO A 74 9.40 3.95 1.84
N ASN A 75 10.56 4.08 2.51
CA ASN A 75 10.78 3.73 3.92
C ASN A 75 10.59 2.25 4.27
N LEU A 76 10.28 1.40 3.30
CA LEU A 76 10.27 -0.04 3.49
C LEU A 76 11.72 -0.52 3.56
N VAL A 77 12.02 -1.33 4.57
CA VAL A 77 13.30 -2.01 4.74
C VAL A 77 13.06 -3.48 5.03
N TRP A 78 14.13 -4.28 5.00
CA TRP A 78 14.03 -5.71 5.31
C TRP A 78 13.33 -5.96 6.66
N ASN A 79 12.38 -6.90 6.66
CA ASN A 79 11.58 -7.27 7.85
C ASN A 79 10.85 -6.09 8.53
N SER A 80 10.57 -5.01 7.80
CA SER A 80 9.82 -3.86 8.33
C SER A 80 8.34 -4.17 8.53
N THR A 81 7.65 -3.40 9.38
CA THR A 81 6.19 -3.49 9.57
C THR A 81 5.39 -3.02 8.36
N LEU A 82 6.05 -2.45 7.35
CA LEU A 82 5.42 -2.07 6.08
C LEU A 82 5.25 -3.27 5.13
N CYS A 83 5.87 -4.41 5.43
CA CYS A 83 5.80 -5.59 4.59
C CYS A 83 4.39 -6.20 4.50
N GLY A 84 3.88 -6.26 3.27
CA GLY A 84 2.51 -6.69 2.98
C GLY A 84 1.45 -5.64 3.29
N THR A 85 1.83 -4.37 3.49
CA THR A 85 0.83 -3.30 3.55
C THR A 85 0.15 -3.13 2.19
N CYS A 86 -1.11 -2.70 2.20
CA CYS A 86 -1.92 -2.53 1.01
C CYS A 86 -2.04 -1.06 0.65
N TRP A 87 -1.95 -0.71 -0.64
CA TRP A 87 -1.96 0.67 -1.10
C TRP A 87 -2.86 0.84 -2.32
N ALA A 88 -3.73 1.85 -2.29
CA ALA A 88 -4.39 2.35 -3.50
C ALA A 88 -3.49 3.41 -4.14
N VAL A 89 -3.22 3.25 -5.44
CA VAL A 89 -2.48 4.20 -6.27
C VAL A 89 -3.44 4.69 -7.35
N SER A 90 -3.74 5.99 -7.36
CA SER A 90 -4.76 6.58 -8.23
C SER A 90 -4.18 7.67 -9.11
N TYR A 91 -4.26 7.49 -10.42
CA TYR A 91 -3.75 8.43 -11.41
C TYR A 91 -4.92 9.17 -12.09
N PRO A 92 -5.07 10.49 -11.85
CA PRO A 92 -6.05 11.31 -12.55
C PRO A 92 -5.54 11.70 -13.94
N PHE A 93 -6.33 11.40 -14.97
CA PHE A 93 -6.04 11.78 -16.35
C PHE A 93 -6.56 13.19 -16.67
N PRO A 94 -5.97 13.88 -17.66
CA PRO A 94 -6.42 15.22 -18.07
C PRO A 94 -7.88 15.30 -18.57
N ASN A 95 -8.44 14.18 -19.04
CA ASN A 95 -9.83 14.07 -19.48
C ASN A 95 -10.83 13.92 -18.31
N GLY A 96 -10.35 13.93 -17.06
CA GLY A 96 -11.16 13.79 -15.85
C GLY A 96 -11.42 12.34 -15.40
N THR A 97 -10.94 11.32 -16.13
CA THR A 97 -11.02 9.92 -15.67
C THR A 97 -9.93 9.61 -14.65
N VAL A 98 -10.14 8.61 -13.80
CA VAL A 98 -9.14 8.15 -12.81
C VAL A 98 -8.96 6.66 -12.95
N ASN A 99 -7.72 6.21 -13.07
CA ASN A 99 -7.38 4.79 -12.90
C ASN A 99 -6.83 4.58 -11.49
N THR A 100 -7.26 3.50 -10.85
CA THR A 100 -6.77 3.12 -9.53
C THR A 100 -6.33 1.68 -9.54
N VAL A 101 -5.12 1.41 -9.05
CA VAL A 101 -4.61 0.06 -8.80
C VAL A 101 -4.41 -0.14 -7.30
N VAL A 102 -4.76 -1.32 -6.80
CA VAL A 102 -4.50 -1.73 -5.42
C VAL A 102 -3.32 -2.70 -5.41
N VAL A 103 -2.25 -2.33 -4.71
CA VAL A 103 -0.96 -3.03 -4.72
C VAL A 103 -0.54 -3.48 -3.32
N THR A 104 0.12 -4.63 -3.26
CA THR A 104 0.81 -5.10 -2.05
C THR A 104 2.25 -4.57 -2.02
N ALA A 105 2.68 -3.98 -0.91
CA ALA A 105 4.05 -3.55 -0.69
C ALA A 105 4.97 -4.75 -0.42
N ILE A 106 5.97 -4.95 -1.28
CA ILE A 106 6.86 -6.12 -1.26
C ILE A 106 8.34 -5.77 -1.07
N ASP A 107 8.73 -4.52 -1.34
CA ASP A 107 10.14 -4.16 -1.43
C ASP A 107 10.42 -2.69 -1.08
N ALA A 108 11.70 -2.38 -0.91
CA ALA A 108 12.18 -1.03 -0.72
C ALA A 108 12.31 -0.31 -2.07
N ALA A 109 11.86 0.94 -2.15
CA ALA A 109 12.10 1.82 -3.29
C ALA A 109 12.20 3.28 -2.82
N SER A 110 12.77 4.17 -3.66
CA SER A 110 12.83 5.61 -3.36
C SER A 110 11.44 6.25 -3.37
N ASP A 111 10.62 5.83 -4.32
CA ASP A 111 9.23 6.22 -4.57
C ASP A 111 8.39 4.94 -4.79
N PHE A 112 7.12 5.06 -5.22
CA PHE A 112 6.33 3.86 -5.51
C PHE A 112 6.80 3.22 -6.83
N ASP A 113 7.23 1.97 -6.78
CA ASP A 113 7.79 1.28 -7.93
C ASP A 113 6.99 -0.01 -8.21
N LEU A 114 6.07 0.05 -9.17
CA LEU A 114 5.06 -0.98 -9.39
C LEU A 114 5.58 -2.12 -10.27
N SER A 115 4.86 -3.23 -10.32
CA SER A 115 5.03 -4.17 -11.43
C SER A 115 4.66 -3.52 -12.77
N PRO A 116 5.25 -3.96 -13.90
CA PRO A 116 4.92 -3.43 -15.22
C PRO A 116 3.43 -3.53 -15.56
N GLN A 117 2.78 -4.61 -15.14
CA GLN A 117 1.36 -4.85 -15.37
C GLN A 117 0.50 -3.84 -14.60
N ALA A 118 0.83 -3.61 -13.33
CA ALA A 118 0.11 -2.65 -12.49
C ALA A 118 0.32 -1.21 -12.97
N PHE A 119 1.55 -0.86 -13.34
CA PHE A 119 1.87 0.46 -13.89
C PHE A 119 1.17 0.70 -15.23
N GLY A 120 1.21 -0.26 -16.15
CA GLY A 120 0.52 -0.13 -17.45
C GLY A 120 -0.98 0.10 -17.29
N PHE A 121 -1.63 -0.64 -16.38
CA PHE A 121 -3.03 -0.40 -16.04
C PHE A 121 -3.26 1.00 -15.46
N LEU A 122 -2.45 1.41 -14.48
CA LEU A 122 -2.54 2.72 -13.84
C LEU A 122 -2.40 3.86 -14.85
N ALA A 123 -1.36 3.81 -15.69
CA ALA A 123 -1.05 4.84 -16.68
C ALA A 123 -1.91 4.74 -17.96
N GLY A 124 -2.78 3.72 -18.07
CA GLY A 124 -3.67 3.56 -19.22
C GLY A 124 -2.92 3.24 -20.53
N ILE A 125 -1.75 2.61 -20.42
CA ILE A 125 -0.88 2.28 -21.54
C ILE A 125 -0.58 0.78 -21.58
N THR A 126 -0.33 0.26 -22.77
CA THR A 126 0.18 -1.10 -22.94
C THR A 126 1.70 -1.07 -22.92
N GLY A 127 2.31 -1.09 -21.73
CA GLY A 127 3.77 -1.20 -21.57
C GLY A 127 4.39 -0.07 -20.76
N TYR A 128 5.57 0.37 -21.22
CA TYR A 128 6.57 1.06 -20.40
C TYR A 128 6.75 2.55 -20.74
N GLU A 129 6.04 3.05 -21.75
CA GLU A 129 6.40 4.27 -22.48
C GLU A 129 6.16 5.58 -21.71
N ALA A 130 5.29 5.58 -20.70
CA ALA A 130 5.14 6.74 -19.81
C ALA A 130 6.39 6.96 -18.94
N GLY A 131 7.14 5.90 -18.62
CA GLY A 131 8.29 5.94 -17.71
C GLY A 131 7.89 6.12 -16.24
N GLU A 132 7.12 7.15 -15.96
CA GLU A 132 6.67 7.57 -14.63
C GLU A 132 5.35 8.34 -14.69
N VAL A 133 4.60 8.39 -13.58
CA VAL A 133 3.45 9.28 -13.39
C VAL A 133 3.46 9.88 -11.99
N ILE A 134 2.79 11.02 -11.80
CA ILE A 134 2.50 11.56 -10.47
C ILE A 134 1.09 11.12 -10.07
N ALA A 135 0.99 10.30 -9.02
CA ALA A 135 -0.28 9.70 -8.60
C ALA A 135 -0.54 9.92 -7.10
N ASN A 136 -1.82 9.83 -6.75
CA ASN A 136 -2.26 9.87 -5.36
C ASN A 136 -2.14 8.47 -4.75
N VAL A 137 -1.36 8.33 -3.68
CA VAL A 137 -1.20 7.06 -2.95
C VAL A 137 -1.90 7.13 -1.60
N THR A 138 -2.49 6.01 -1.20
CA THR A 138 -3.25 5.91 0.05
C THR A 138 -3.09 4.52 0.64
N GLN A 139 -2.64 4.46 1.90
CA GLN A 139 -2.55 3.18 2.60
C GLN A 139 -3.94 2.68 2.97
N LEU A 140 -4.20 1.41 2.68
CA LEU A 140 -5.42 0.69 3.02
C LEU A 140 -5.16 -0.31 4.15
N ASN A 141 -6.24 -0.92 4.66
CA ASN A 141 -6.12 -2.11 5.49
C ASN A 141 -5.53 -3.26 4.66
N SER A 142 -4.67 -4.10 5.26
CA SER A 142 -4.04 -5.24 4.57
C SER A 142 -5.05 -6.19 3.93
N SER A 143 -6.22 -6.35 4.54
CA SER A 143 -7.31 -7.17 4.02
C SER A 143 -7.83 -6.74 2.65
N ALA A 144 -7.65 -5.47 2.26
CA ALA A 144 -7.97 -5.01 0.91
C ALA A 144 -7.06 -5.65 -0.17
N CYS A 145 -5.90 -6.17 0.24
CA CYS A 145 -4.98 -6.96 -0.56
C CYS A 145 -5.05 -8.47 -0.23
N GLY A 146 -6.02 -8.91 0.58
CA GLY A 146 -6.17 -10.31 1.00
C GLY A 146 -5.12 -10.80 2.01
N LEU A 147 -4.51 -9.88 2.77
CA LEU A 147 -3.45 -10.14 3.76
C LEU A 147 -3.89 -9.93 5.21
#